data_AF-A0ABC8BTH0-F1
#
_entry.id   AF-A0ABC8BTH0-F1
#
_cell.length_a   1.000
_cell.length_b   1.000
_cell.length_c   1.000
_cell.angle_alpha   90.00
_cell.angle_beta   90.00
_cell.angle_gamma   90.00
#
_symmetry.space_group_name_H-M   'P 1'
#
loop_
_entity.id
_entity.type
_entity.pdbx_description
1 polymer ?
#
loop_
_entity_poly.entity_id
_entity_poly.type
_entity_poly.pdbx_seq_one_letter_code
_entity_poly.pdbx_strand_id
1 'polypeptide(L)'
;MCAAIREIAPTAALVRVYPQRRSVTHLFESDFYRMLIDRRTEEEVARVIRRGFGKMADWRLAHDFYLPTATLYLTPEPHQNGYIPEDDNSFGLALHRRIAIAGGER
;
A
#
# COMPACT_ATOMS: atom_id res chain seq x y z
N MET A 1 2.78 7.20 -11.35
CA MET A 1 2.51 6.00 -10.53
C MET A 1 1.05 5.89 -10.13
N CYS A 2 0.45 6.86 -9.41
CA CYS A 2 -0.97 6.77 -9.03
C CYS A 2 -1.92 6.64 -10.22
N ALA A 3 -1.69 7.38 -11.31
CA ALA A 3 -2.48 7.24 -12.53
C ALA A 3 -2.48 5.79 -13.05
N ALA A 4 -1.30 5.16 -13.15
CA ALA A 4 -1.17 3.77 -13.58
C ALA A 4 -1.90 2.78 -12.63
N ILE A 5 -1.87 3.01 -11.32
CA ILE A 5 -2.60 2.16 -10.37
C ILE A 5 -4.11 2.39 -10.50
N ARG A 6 -4.58 3.64 -10.70
CA ARG A 6 -6.00 3.94 -10.95
C ARG A 6 -6.51 3.34 -12.27
N GLU A 7 -5.65 3.18 -13.27
CA GLU A 7 -6.03 2.46 -14.50
C GLU A 7 -6.25 0.96 -14.26
N ILE A 8 -5.47 0.36 -13.34
CA ILE A 8 -5.54 -1.07 -13.02
C ILE A 8 -6.64 -1.36 -11.98
N ALA A 9 -6.75 -0.52 -10.95
CA ALA A 9 -7.68 -0.64 -9.83
C ALA A 9 -8.32 0.73 -9.51
N PRO A 10 -9.36 1.14 -10.27
CA PRO A 10 -9.92 2.48 -10.21
C PRO A 10 -10.53 2.86 -8.86
N THR A 11 -11.09 1.89 -8.14
CA THR A 11 -11.81 2.08 -6.88
C THR A 11 -10.96 1.84 -5.64
N ALA A 12 -9.73 1.32 -5.81
CA ALA A 12 -8.85 1.08 -4.68
C ALA A 12 -8.38 2.40 -4.05
N ALA A 13 -8.62 2.59 -2.76
CA ALA A 13 -8.08 3.71 -1.99
C ALA A 13 -6.72 3.37 -1.39
N LEU A 14 -6.52 2.09 -1.07
CA LEU A 14 -5.35 1.58 -0.39
C LEU A 14 -4.84 0.29 -1.03
N VAL A 15 -3.52 0.17 -1.12
CA VAL A 15 -2.85 -1.04 -1.58
C VAL A 15 -1.85 -1.52 -0.54
N ARG A 16 -2.06 -2.72 0.00
CA ARG A 16 -1.08 -3.40 0.85
C ARG A 16 -0.22 -4.35 0.04
N VAL A 17 1.06 -4.01 -0.09
CA VAL A 17 2.08 -4.80 -0.75
C VAL A 17 2.82 -5.65 0.27
N TYR A 18 2.62 -6.97 0.20
CA TYR A 18 3.32 -7.91 1.06
C TYR A 18 4.71 -8.29 0.50
N PRO A 19 5.57 -8.88 1.34
CA PRO A 19 6.84 -9.46 0.88
C PRO A 19 6.57 -10.52 -0.20
N GLN A 20 7.45 -10.60 -1.21
CA GLN A 20 7.28 -11.55 -2.32
C GLN A 20 7.11 -13.00 -1.86
N ARG A 21 7.68 -13.36 -0.70
CA ARG A 21 7.56 -14.69 -0.09
C ARG A 21 6.15 -15.03 0.43
N ARG A 22 5.27 -14.04 0.63
CA ARG A 22 3.88 -14.21 1.08
C ARG A 22 2.82 -13.83 0.03
N SER A 23 3.26 -13.41 -1.16
CA SER A 23 2.56 -13.24 -2.46
C SER A 23 1.03 -13.02 -2.52
N VAL A 24 0.41 -12.35 -1.55
CA VAL A 24 -0.97 -11.87 -1.69
C VAL A 24 -0.90 -10.37 -1.47
N THR A 25 -1.29 -9.54 -2.44
CA THR A 25 -1.32 -8.08 -2.30
C THR A 25 -2.77 -7.68 -2.12
N HIS A 26 -3.11 -6.94 -1.05
CA HIS A 26 -4.51 -6.58 -0.81
C HIS A 26 -4.81 -5.20 -1.38
N LEU A 27 -5.97 -5.05 -2.01
CA LEU A 27 -6.55 -3.77 -2.38
C LEU A 27 -7.77 -3.51 -1.50
N PHE A 28 -7.95 -2.27 -1.07
CA PHE A 28 -9.11 -1.87 -0.27
C PHE A 28 -9.84 -0.70 -0.93
N GLU A 29 -11.17 -0.74 -0.88
CA GLU A 29 -12.06 0.34 -1.34
C GLU A 29 -12.05 1.55 -0.38
N SER A 30 -12.81 2.60 -0.72
CA SER A 30 -12.88 3.84 0.07
C SER A 30 -13.42 3.66 1.49
N ASP A 31 -14.18 2.59 1.72
CA ASP A 31 -14.71 2.15 3.01
C ASP A 31 -13.90 1.00 3.62
N PHE A 32 -12.72 0.73 3.05
CA PHE A 32 -11.74 -0.24 3.54
C PHE A 32 -12.15 -1.72 3.41
N TYR A 33 -13.17 -2.04 2.59
CA TYR A 33 -13.40 -3.45 2.22
C TYR A 33 -12.34 -3.95 1.25
N ARG A 34 -11.89 -5.19 1.46
CA ARG A 34 -10.98 -5.87 0.54
C ARG A 34 -11.68 -6.09 -0.81
N MET A 35 -11.08 -5.58 -1.87
CA MET A 35 -11.50 -5.91 -3.22
C MET A 35 -11.09 -7.34 -3.57
N LEU A 36 -12.03 -8.11 -4.10
CA LEU A 36 -11.74 -9.38 -4.74
C LEU A 36 -11.22 -9.09 -6.16
N ILE A 37 -9.91 -9.23 -6.34
CA ILE A 37 -9.26 -9.12 -7.64
C ILE A 37 -8.45 -10.37 -7.95
N ASP A 38 -8.17 -10.59 -9.23
CA ASP A 38 -7.34 -11.72 -9.63
C ASP A 38 -5.86 -11.48 -9.31
N ARG A 39 -5.11 -12.58 -9.20
CA ARG A 39 -3.69 -12.57 -8.84
C ARG A 39 -2.81 -11.76 -9.81
N ARG A 40 -3.14 -11.72 -11.10
CA ARG A 40 -2.34 -10.96 -12.08
C ARG A 40 -2.48 -9.46 -11.81
N THR A 41 -3.69 -9.00 -11.50
CA THR A 41 -3.95 -7.62 -11.07
C THR A 41 -3.18 -7.29 -9.79
N GLU A 42 -3.19 -8.18 -8.78
CA GLU A 42 -2.41 -8.01 -7.55
C GLU A 42 -0.91 -7.84 -7.82
N GLU A 43 -0.34 -8.73 -8.64
CA GLU A 43 1.08 -8.73 -8.97
C GLU A 43 1.49 -7.50 -9.79
N GLU A 44 0.63 -7.04 -10.69
CA GLU A 44 0.87 -5.87 -11.52
C GLU A 44 0.86 -4.57 -10.70
N VAL A 45 -0.13 -4.38 -9.84
CA VAL A 45 -0.16 -3.24 -8.93
C VAL A 45 1.06 -3.24 -8.01
N ALA A 46 1.40 -4.39 -7.41
CA ALA A 46 2.58 -4.52 -6.56
C ALA A 46 3.88 -4.21 -7.32
N ARG A 47 3.98 -4.60 -8.59
CA ARG A 47 5.13 -4.29 -9.46
C ARG A 47 5.25 -2.79 -9.71
N VAL A 48 4.14 -2.11 -10.00
CA VAL A 48 4.11 -0.65 -10.22
C VAL A 48 4.57 0.11 -8.97
N ILE A 49 4.06 -0.25 -7.80
CA ILE A 49 4.44 0.36 -6.52
C ILE A 49 5.92 0.12 -6.20
N ARG A 50 6.38 -1.13 -6.29
CA ARG A 50 7.80 -1.48 -6.04
C ARG A 50 8.75 -0.73 -6.97
N ARG A 51 8.38 -0.58 -8.24
CA ARG A 51 9.20 0.18 -9.21
C ARG A 51 9.25 1.66 -8.85
N GLY A 52 8.15 2.25 -8.40
CA GLY A 52 8.09 3.67 -8.05
C GLY A 52 8.82 4.05 -6.77
N PHE A 53 8.86 3.15 -5.78
CA PHE A 53 9.55 3.39 -4.51
C PHE A 53 10.92 2.70 -4.39
N GLY A 54 11.28 1.82 -5.32
CA GLY A 54 12.63 1.28 -5.50
C GLY A 54 13.34 0.91 -4.19
N LYS A 55 14.42 1.64 -3.89
CA LYS A 55 15.28 1.46 -2.70
C LYS A 55 14.80 2.22 -1.45
N MET A 56 13.72 3.00 -1.53
CA MET A 56 13.21 3.79 -0.40
C MET A 56 12.50 2.93 0.65
N ALA A 57 12.13 1.69 0.29
CA ALA A 57 11.41 0.76 1.15
C ALA A 57 12.15 -0.57 1.25
N ASP A 58 12.05 -1.21 2.42
CA ASP A 58 12.54 -2.57 2.63
C ASP A 58 11.45 -3.59 2.30
N TRP A 59 11.40 -4.06 1.05
CA TRP A 59 10.37 -5.00 0.55
C TRP A 59 10.38 -6.39 1.20
N ARG A 60 11.25 -6.63 2.20
CA ARG A 60 11.13 -7.77 3.10
C ARG A 60 9.99 -7.59 4.11
N LEU A 61 9.50 -6.36 4.28
CA LEU A 61 8.36 -5.99 5.13
C LEU A 61 7.13 -5.64 4.29
N ALA A 62 5.95 -5.71 4.91
CA ALA A 62 4.71 -5.25 4.30
C ALA A 62 4.65 -3.72 4.27
N HIS A 63 4.07 -3.19 3.20
CA HIS A 63 3.97 -1.77 2.95
C HIS A 63 2.59 -1.40 2.50
N ASP A 64 2.16 -0.24 2.92
CA ASP A 64 0.84 0.28 2.60
C ASP A 64 0.98 1.53 1.75
N PHE A 65 0.32 1.52 0.60
CA PHE A 65 0.37 2.60 -0.38
C PHE A 65 -1.01 3.25 -0.50
N TYR A 66 -1.09 4.50 -0.05
CA TYR A 66 -2.31 5.29 -0.13
C TYR A 66 -2.39 5.98 -1.49
N LEU A 67 -3.35 5.54 -2.32
CA LEU A 67 -3.45 5.95 -3.71
C LEU A 67 -3.74 7.45 -3.91
N PRO A 68 -4.61 8.10 -3.11
CA PRO A 68 -4.92 9.52 -3.28
C PRO A 68 -3.72 10.45 -3.16
N THR A 69 -2.81 10.21 -2.21
CA THR A 69 -1.66 11.08 -1.95
C THR A 69 -0.33 10.48 -2.40
N ALA A 70 -0.35 9.32 -3.06
CA ALA A 70 0.86 8.61 -3.49
C ALA A 70 1.86 8.36 -2.35
N THR A 71 1.36 8.16 -1.13
CA THR A 71 2.21 8.04 0.06
C THR A 71 2.41 6.58 0.43
N LEU A 72 3.67 6.21 0.70
CA LEU A 72 4.05 4.89 1.16
C LEU A 72 4.30 4.92 2.67
N TYR A 73 3.74 3.93 3.35
CA TYR A 73 3.86 3.73 4.79
C TYR A 73 4.42 2.34 5.09
N LEU A 74 5.13 2.22 6.20
CA LEU A 74 5.45 0.92 6.77
C LEU A 74 4.18 0.32 7.40
N THR A 75 3.83 -0.91 7.03
CA THR A 75 2.71 -1.62 7.66
C THR A 75 3.15 -2.14 9.04
N PRO A 76 2.48 -1.74 10.14
CA PRO A 76 2.77 -2.28 11.46
C PRO A 76 2.29 -3.73 11.57
N GLU A 77 3.13 -4.61 12.09
CA GLU A 77 2.76 -5.99 12.42
C GLU A 77 1.85 -6.04 13.66
N PRO A 78 1.02 -7.10 13.85
CA PRO A 78 0.06 -7.20 14.97
C PRO A 78 0.63 -7.00 16.37
N HIS A 79 1.93 -7.25 16.55
CA HIS A 79 2.63 -7.12 17.82
C HIS A 79 3.40 -5.80 17.97
N GLN A 80 3.33 -4.91 16.99
CA GLN A 80 4.02 -3.62 17.01
C GLN A 80 3.07 -2.52 17.51
N ASN A 81 3.59 -1.62 18.35
CA ASN A 81 2.85 -0.42 18.75
C ASN A 81 2.44 0.37 17.51
N GLY A 82 1.13 0.56 17.35
CA GLY A 82 0.56 1.19 16.17
C GLY A 82 -0.04 0.23 15.14
N TYR A 83 -0.13 -1.07 15.41
CA TYR A 83 -0.96 -1.98 14.62
C TYR A 83 -2.33 -1.34 14.32
N ILE A 84 -2.68 -1.26 13.04
CA ILE A 84 -4.01 -0.86 12.59
C ILE A 84 -4.75 -2.16 12.27
N PRO A 85 -5.70 -2.60 13.11
CA PRO A 85 -6.69 -3.58 12.72
C PRO A 85 -7.33 -3.15 11.41
N GLU A 86 -7.80 -4.10 10.59
CA GLU A 86 -8.43 -3.80 9.29
C GLU A 86 -9.56 -2.75 9.38
N ASP A 87 -10.08 -2.46 10.59
CA ASP A 87 -11.26 -1.63 10.87
C ASP A 87 -11.05 -0.28 11.63
N ASP A 88 -9.82 0.18 11.95
CA ASP A 88 -9.68 1.38 12.84
C ASP A 88 -9.80 2.76 12.15
N ASN A 89 -9.89 2.81 10.82
CA ASN A 89 -10.00 4.04 10.02
C ASN A 89 -8.86 5.08 10.19
N SER A 90 -7.74 4.77 10.86
CA SER A 90 -6.60 5.70 11.07
C SER A 90 -5.60 5.72 9.90
N PHE A 91 -5.97 5.11 8.78
CA PHE A 91 -5.10 4.88 7.65
C PHE A 91 -4.68 6.17 6.95
N GLY A 92 -3.36 6.39 6.78
CA GLY A 92 -2.82 7.62 6.19
C GLY A 92 -2.73 8.83 7.14
N LEU A 93 -3.09 8.67 8.42
CA LEU A 93 -3.03 9.74 9.43
C LEU A 93 -1.80 9.62 10.35
N ALA A 94 -1.17 8.43 10.41
CA ALA A 94 0.00 8.16 11.24
C ALA A 94 1.31 8.62 10.57
N LEU A 95 1.60 9.93 10.62
CA LEU A 95 2.79 10.56 10.02
C LEU A 95 4.13 9.89 10.39
N HIS A 96 4.23 9.30 11.59
CA HIS A 96 5.45 8.61 12.05
C HIS A 96 5.80 7.34 11.24
N ARG A 97 4.91 6.84 10.38
CA ARG A 97 5.13 5.65 9.54
C ARG A 97 5.38 5.99 8.08
N ARG A 98 5.27 7.26 7.71
CA ARG A 98 5.47 7.73 6.35
C ARG A 98 6.92 7.43 5.97
N ILE A 99 7.08 6.65 4.91
CA ILE A 99 8.38 6.36 4.31
C ILE A 99 8.67 7.40 3.22
N ALA A 100 7.72 7.58 2.30
CA ALA A 100 7.95 8.38 1.10
C ALA A 100 6.64 8.87 0.47
N ILE A 101 6.73 9.95 -0.32
CA ILE A 101 5.69 10.37 -1.27
C ILE A 101 6.29 10.27 -2.66
N ALA A 102 5.53 9.73 -3.62
CA ALA A 102 5.98 9.67 -5.00
C ALA A 102 6.13 11.10 -5.58
N GLY A 103 7.34 11.47 -5.98
CA GLY A 103 7.64 12.75 -6.61
C GLY A 103 8.65 13.63 -5.86
N GLY A 104 8.88 13.41 -4.56
CA GLY A 104 9.59 14.42 -3.72
C GLY A 104 8.74 15.69 -3.62
N GLU A 105 8.63 16.39 -2.51
CA GLU A 105 9.63 16.70 -1.51
C GLU A 105 9.03 16.62 -0.10
N ARG A 106 9.93 16.71 0.88
CA ARG A 106 9.74 16.89 2.34
C ARG A 106 8.30 17.13 2.82
#